data_AF-A0A351UL18-F1
#
_entry.id   AF-A0A351UL18-F1
#
_cell.length_a   1.000
_cell.length_b   1.000
_cell.length_c   1.000
_cell.angle_alpha   90.00
_cell.angle_beta   90.00
_cell.angle_gamma   90.00
#
_symmetry.space_group_name_H-M   'P 1'
#
loop_
_entity.id
_entity.type
_entity.pdbx_description
1 polymer ?
#
loop_
_entity_poly.entity_id
_entity_poly.type
_entity_poly.pdbx_seq_one_letter_code
_entity_poly.pdbx_strand_id
1 'polypeptide(L)'
;MKTRKIRTAKTGTSLPAALLCVLLASSFCATRASAAFEDLGAGARGPGMGNAMVAVADDVYAAHYNPAGLGTLTRPQFTAAYTQYYAGLTDGSNLGTSLLGYAHPLGDGKRGTLAAAFNSFTLDGGLYRENTLYLSYGRLAYSRPGGDLYLGGTMKYLYSSFGNFAESANATNGVMTTNQSDPLLGGGSSHKAFDTDLGVLYSFLTHYQAGLQLTHVNRPNMAFGSGDSDRLPLGVKLGLNYKSLISNLVAQAETRSAPDGSADNRLTVAAERWFPKTFVGDFGVRGGIGVGSREYKNISAGLSYRNRRMQLDYGFSLPLGTIASTSGNHRMALTFHFGKPTDDEETLTMLMETLRGLRTGRMPASIVQKTTVTVFAAPELSETERAIAERLAAAEEAVKAGRYREAVNLASTVVELDPSIAAGWQNMGIGYLGLENYKSSLYAWNKAYECEKSPALKEAIKGYIKSISRLEQSGRAAKPQERPAAARRPSLSRAEIDMLLDAGVNYYVLKDAANARAAFEKVLQADPDNVEALKALRRLNEERGE
;
A
#
# COMPACT_ATOMS: atom_id res chain seq x y z
N MET A 1 -44.54 33.52 49.24
CA MET A 1 -45.22 32.45 48.48
C MET A 1 -44.38 32.06 47.28
N LYS A 2 -44.16 30.75 47.10
CA LYS A 2 -43.35 30.11 46.05
C LYS A 2 -43.95 30.38 44.65
N THR A 3 -43.12 30.56 43.62
CA THR A 3 -42.84 29.51 42.60
C THR A 3 -41.95 30.04 41.46
N ARG A 4 -40.88 29.27 41.20
CA ARG A 4 -39.97 29.37 40.04
C ARG A 4 -40.72 29.10 38.73
N LYS A 5 -40.34 29.80 37.66
CA LYS A 5 -40.40 29.27 36.29
C LYS A 5 -39.00 29.26 35.68
N ILE A 6 -38.53 28.05 35.40
CA ILE A 6 -37.38 27.70 34.57
C ILE A 6 -37.93 27.32 33.18
N ARG A 7 -37.11 27.52 32.13
CA ARG A 7 -37.07 26.85 30.80
C ARG A 7 -37.06 27.88 29.66
N THR A 8 -36.29 27.77 28.57
CA THR A 8 -35.40 26.71 28.07
C THR A 8 -34.52 27.25 26.95
N ALA A 9 -33.36 26.61 26.78
CA ALA A 9 -32.37 26.85 25.74
C ALA A 9 -32.89 26.57 24.31
N LYS A 10 -32.33 27.29 23.34
CA LYS A 10 -32.39 26.98 21.90
C LYS A 10 -31.46 25.81 21.61
N THR A 11 -32.00 24.69 21.15
CA THR A 11 -31.25 23.64 20.45
C THR A 11 -31.73 23.59 19.01
N GLY A 12 -30.85 23.95 18.08
CA GLY A 12 -31.05 23.71 16.65
C GLY A 12 -31.00 22.21 16.40
N THR A 13 -32.08 21.66 15.87
CA THR A 13 -32.18 20.26 15.47
C THR A 13 -31.58 20.07 14.10
N SER A 14 -30.53 19.26 14.04
CA SER A 14 -30.03 18.63 12.83
C SER A 14 -31.13 17.72 12.25
N LEU A 15 -31.51 17.93 10.98
CA LEU A 15 -32.24 16.93 10.21
C LEU A 15 -31.31 15.73 9.99
N PRO A 16 -31.67 14.50 10.40
CA PRO A 16 -30.80 13.35 10.19
C PRO A 16 -30.98 12.83 8.75
N ALA A 17 -29.84 12.49 8.14
CA ALA A 17 -29.67 11.76 6.89
C ALA A 17 -30.30 10.34 6.86
N ALA A 18 -31.20 10.04 7.80
CA ALA A 18 -31.86 8.75 7.95
C ALA A 18 -33.18 8.65 7.16
N LEU A 19 -33.73 9.78 6.66
CA LEU A 19 -35.01 9.78 5.93
C LEU A 19 -34.88 9.44 4.43
N LEU A 20 -33.66 9.44 3.88
CA LEU A 20 -33.41 9.12 2.46
C LEU A 20 -33.28 7.60 2.21
N CYS A 21 -33.01 6.80 3.25
CA CYS A 21 -32.79 5.36 3.10
C CYS A 21 -34.05 4.50 3.17
N VAL A 22 -35.22 5.06 3.52
CA VAL A 22 -36.43 4.27 3.80
C VAL A 22 -37.48 4.34 2.67
N LEU A 23 -37.35 5.25 1.70
CA LEU A 23 -38.37 5.47 0.66
C LEU A 23 -38.16 4.72 -0.67
N LEU A 24 -37.24 3.75 -0.74
CA LEU A 24 -37.04 2.93 -1.96
C LEU A 24 -37.64 1.52 -1.88
N ALA A 25 -38.40 1.20 -0.84
CA ALA A 25 -38.98 -0.13 -0.64
C ALA A 25 -40.49 -0.16 -0.94
N SER A 26 -40.87 -0.02 -2.21
CA SER A 26 -42.18 -0.50 -2.67
C SER A 26 -42.22 -0.64 -4.19
N SER A 27 -42.06 -1.86 -4.67
CA SER A 27 -42.61 -2.30 -5.95
C SER A 27 -42.79 -3.82 -5.93
N PHE A 28 -44.04 -4.24 -5.72
CA PHE A 28 -44.53 -5.55 -6.16
C PHE A 28 -44.45 -5.60 -7.69
N CYS A 29 -43.75 -6.57 -8.26
CA CYS A 29 -43.92 -6.92 -9.67
C CYS A 29 -43.61 -8.41 -9.88
N ALA A 30 -44.32 -9.01 -10.84
CA ALA A 30 -44.30 -10.42 -11.18
C ALA A 30 -42.88 -10.99 -11.28
N THR A 31 -42.69 -12.20 -10.75
CA THR A 31 -41.42 -12.91 -10.74
C THR A 31 -41.03 -13.29 -12.17
N ARG A 32 -39.83 -12.86 -12.60
CA ARG A 32 -39.23 -13.23 -13.88
C ARG A 32 -37.83 -13.71 -13.60
N ALA A 33 -37.58 -14.99 -13.87
CA ALA A 33 -36.28 -15.57 -13.63
C ALA A 33 -35.22 -14.91 -14.53
N SER A 34 -34.09 -14.53 -13.94
CA SER A 34 -32.92 -14.01 -14.68
C SER A 34 -31.70 -14.83 -14.34
N ALA A 35 -31.07 -15.45 -15.33
CA ALA A 35 -30.02 -16.45 -15.09
C ALA A 35 -28.77 -16.31 -15.98
N ALA A 36 -28.79 -15.41 -16.97
CA ALA A 36 -27.63 -15.22 -17.86
C ALA A 36 -26.51 -14.40 -17.19
N PHE A 37 -25.26 -14.73 -17.52
CA PHE A 37 -24.04 -13.99 -17.08
C PHE A 37 -23.90 -13.83 -15.57
N GLU A 38 -24.05 -14.92 -14.81
CA GLU A 38 -23.78 -14.88 -13.38
C GLU A 38 -22.30 -14.52 -13.09
N ASP A 39 -22.08 -13.66 -12.08
CA ASP A 39 -20.72 -13.32 -11.65
C ASP A 39 -20.07 -14.47 -10.88
N LEU A 40 -19.26 -15.25 -11.58
CA LEU A 40 -18.48 -16.36 -11.05
C LEU A 40 -17.04 -15.98 -10.65
N GLY A 41 -16.70 -14.68 -10.76
CA GLY A 41 -15.35 -14.14 -10.58
C GLY A 41 -14.42 -14.33 -11.78
N ALA A 42 -13.33 -13.55 -11.79
CA ALA A 42 -12.31 -13.56 -12.83
C ALA A 42 -10.92 -13.90 -12.27
N GLY A 43 -10.12 -14.65 -13.05
CA GLY A 43 -8.79 -15.07 -12.62
C GLY A 43 -8.81 -16.08 -11.47
N ALA A 44 -7.73 -16.12 -10.70
CA ALA A 44 -7.60 -17.03 -9.55
C ALA A 44 -7.42 -16.31 -8.21
N ARG A 45 -6.79 -15.12 -8.20
CA ARG A 45 -6.61 -14.31 -6.99
C ARG A 45 -7.94 -13.89 -6.37
N GLY A 46 -8.84 -13.30 -7.16
CA GLY A 46 -10.14 -12.84 -6.70
C GLY A 46 -11.01 -13.95 -6.11
N PRO A 47 -11.20 -15.08 -6.81
CA PRO A 47 -11.97 -16.18 -6.26
C PRO A 47 -11.31 -16.87 -5.06
N GLY A 48 -9.98 -16.84 -4.93
CA GLY A 48 -9.29 -17.26 -3.69
C GLY A 48 -9.57 -16.36 -2.47
N MET A 49 -10.13 -15.18 -2.70
CA MET A 49 -10.66 -14.23 -1.71
C MET A 49 -12.20 -14.19 -1.72
N GLY A 50 -12.87 -15.21 -2.27
CA GLY A 50 -14.33 -15.25 -2.34
C GLY A 50 -14.94 -14.15 -3.20
N ASN A 51 -14.18 -13.63 -4.18
CA ASN A 51 -14.53 -12.49 -5.03
C ASN A 51 -14.62 -11.13 -4.32
N ALA A 52 -14.08 -11.01 -3.10
CA ALA A 52 -13.96 -9.74 -2.37
C ALA A 52 -12.82 -8.87 -2.93
N MET A 53 -13.02 -8.29 -4.11
CA MET A 53 -11.99 -7.58 -4.88
C MET A 53 -12.30 -6.11 -5.18
N VAL A 54 -13.53 -5.64 -4.97
CA VAL A 54 -13.98 -4.32 -5.42
C VAL A 54 -13.13 -3.17 -4.85
N ALA A 55 -12.58 -3.33 -3.64
CA ALA A 55 -11.70 -2.36 -2.99
C ALA A 55 -10.19 -2.63 -3.16
N VAL A 56 -9.79 -3.72 -3.81
CA VAL A 56 -8.40 -4.16 -4.00
C VAL A 56 -8.13 -4.61 -5.45
N ALA A 57 -8.87 -4.03 -6.40
CA ALA A 57 -8.71 -4.31 -7.82
C ALA A 57 -7.49 -3.58 -8.38
N ASP A 58 -6.30 -4.10 -8.14
CA ASP A 58 -4.99 -3.49 -8.48
C ASP A 58 -4.21 -4.26 -9.56
N ASP A 59 -4.91 -5.02 -10.40
CA ASP A 59 -4.37 -5.76 -11.55
C ASP A 59 -5.32 -5.69 -12.77
N VAL A 60 -4.94 -6.34 -13.88
CA VAL A 60 -5.75 -6.41 -15.11
C VAL A 60 -7.18 -6.93 -14.89
N TYR A 61 -7.45 -7.70 -13.81
CA TYR A 61 -8.80 -8.15 -13.48
C TYR A 61 -9.69 -7.04 -12.93
N ALA A 62 -9.14 -5.84 -12.68
CA ALA A 62 -9.93 -4.65 -12.40
C ALA A 62 -10.97 -4.36 -13.48
N ALA A 63 -10.72 -4.74 -14.75
CA ALA A 63 -11.73 -4.67 -15.82
C ALA A 63 -13.05 -5.41 -15.49
N HIS A 64 -12.97 -6.49 -14.71
CA HIS A 64 -14.12 -7.28 -14.22
C HIS A 64 -14.60 -6.82 -12.83
N TYR A 65 -13.69 -6.60 -11.89
CA TYR A 65 -14.04 -6.37 -10.48
C TYR A 65 -14.31 -4.90 -10.11
N ASN A 66 -13.56 -3.95 -10.67
CA ASN A 66 -13.80 -2.52 -10.46
C ASN A 66 -12.93 -1.72 -11.45
N PRO A 67 -13.49 -1.17 -12.55
CA PRO A 67 -12.69 -0.52 -13.57
C PRO A 67 -11.95 0.74 -13.07
N ALA A 68 -12.35 1.35 -11.95
CA ALA A 68 -11.57 2.42 -11.33
C ALA A 68 -10.17 1.95 -10.88
N GLY A 69 -10.06 0.67 -10.50
CA GLY A 69 -8.82 0.02 -10.13
C GLY A 69 -7.75 0.02 -11.23
N LEU A 70 -8.16 0.05 -12.52
CA LEU A 70 -7.23 0.17 -13.65
C LEU A 70 -6.38 1.45 -13.57
N GLY A 71 -6.91 2.51 -12.96
CA GLY A 71 -6.18 3.77 -12.76
C GLY A 71 -5.00 3.65 -11.79
N THR A 72 -4.86 2.54 -11.07
CA THR A 72 -3.72 2.25 -10.19
C THR A 72 -2.57 1.53 -10.92
N LEU A 73 -2.81 1.04 -12.14
CA LEU A 73 -1.82 0.31 -12.91
C LEU A 73 -0.80 1.26 -13.51
N THR A 74 0.47 0.92 -13.35
CA THR A 74 1.62 1.71 -13.83
C THR A 74 2.41 1.01 -14.92
N ARG A 75 2.21 -0.30 -15.10
CA ARG A 75 2.88 -1.12 -16.11
C ARG A 75 1.88 -1.94 -16.93
N PRO A 76 2.15 -2.21 -18.22
CA PRO A 76 1.29 -3.07 -19.00
C PRO A 76 1.25 -4.50 -18.43
N GLN A 77 0.07 -5.11 -18.44
CA GLN A 77 -0.17 -6.45 -17.92
C GLN A 77 -0.93 -7.28 -18.93
N PHE A 78 -0.51 -8.52 -19.13
CA PHE A 78 -1.26 -9.54 -19.86
C PHE A 78 -1.62 -10.67 -18.90
N THR A 79 -2.83 -11.23 -19.01
CA THR A 79 -3.23 -12.38 -18.22
C THR A 79 -3.95 -13.43 -19.04
N ALA A 80 -3.78 -14.68 -18.63
CA ALA A 80 -4.57 -15.81 -19.06
C ALA A 80 -5.02 -16.60 -17.83
N ALA A 81 -6.28 -17.01 -17.79
CA ALA A 81 -6.82 -17.80 -16.69
C ALA A 81 -7.77 -18.89 -17.19
N TYR A 82 -7.81 -19.98 -16.45
CA TYR A 82 -8.74 -21.08 -16.65
C TYR A 82 -9.36 -21.49 -15.30
N THR A 83 -10.65 -21.76 -15.34
CA THR A 83 -11.43 -22.25 -14.20
C THR A 83 -12.17 -23.51 -14.60
N GLN A 84 -12.11 -24.52 -13.73
CA GLN A 84 -13.02 -25.65 -13.73
C GLN A 84 -13.96 -25.52 -12.53
N TYR A 85 -15.26 -25.48 -12.78
CA TYR A 85 -16.26 -25.43 -11.72
C TYR A 85 -16.71 -26.83 -11.34
N TYR A 86 -17.05 -27.00 -10.06
CA TYR A 86 -17.70 -28.18 -9.51
C TYR A 86 -17.03 -29.50 -9.95
N ALA A 87 -15.70 -29.56 -9.85
CA ALA A 87 -14.97 -30.73 -10.32
C ALA A 87 -15.49 -32.02 -9.64
N GLY A 88 -15.83 -33.04 -10.43
CA GLY A 88 -16.40 -34.30 -9.92
C GLY A 88 -17.93 -34.36 -9.86
N LEU A 89 -18.64 -33.54 -10.65
CA LEU A 89 -20.07 -33.72 -10.88
C LEU A 89 -20.39 -35.14 -11.39
N THR A 90 -21.43 -35.75 -10.83
CA THR A 90 -21.79 -37.16 -11.08
C THR A 90 -22.55 -37.38 -12.38
N ASP A 91 -23.15 -36.33 -12.94
CA ASP A 91 -23.83 -36.35 -14.23
C ASP A 91 -22.86 -36.24 -15.43
N GLY A 92 -21.57 -36.05 -15.15
CA GLY A 92 -20.53 -35.88 -16.17
C GLY A 92 -20.43 -34.46 -16.73
N SER A 93 -21.22 -33.52 -16.22
CA SER A 93 -21.21 -32.13 -16.66
C SER A 93 -19.85 -31.47 -16.41
N ASN A 94 -19.35 -30.73 -17.39
CA ASN A 94 -18.08 -30.02 -17.36
C ASN A 94 -18.30 -28.53 -17.61
N LEU A 95 -18.20 -27.76 -16.53
CA LEU A 95 -18.35 -26.31 -16.53
C LEU A 95 -16.97 -25.68 -16.39
N GLY A 96 -16.68 -24.71 -17.25
CA GLY A 96 -15.42 -23.99 -17.18
C GLY A 96 -15.50 -22.58 -17.71
N THR A 97 -14.55 -21.76 -17.27
CA THR A 97 -14.35 -20.40 -17.78
C THR A 97 -12.91 -20.22 -18.23
N SER A 98 -12.72 -19.67 -19.42
CA SER A 98 -11.42 -19.22 -19.92
C SER A 98 -11.41 -17.70 -20.04
N LEU A 99 -10.34 -17.05 -19.60
CA LEU A 99 -10.19 -15.60 -19.66
C LEU A 99 -8.83 -15.21 -20.22
N LEU A 100 -8.83 -14.25 -21.14
CA LEU A 100 -7.64 -13.53 -21.60
C LEU A 100 -7.83 -12.04 -21.33
N GLY A 101 -6.79 -11.35 -20.88
CA GLY A 101 -6.88 -9.92 -20.56
C GLY A 101 -5.58 -9.19 -20.84
N TYR A 102 -5.70 -7.93 -21.23
CA TYR A 102 -4.57 -7.03 -21.40
C TYR A 102 -4.93 -5.64 -20.88
N ALA A 103 -4.04 -5.05 -20.09
CA ALA A 103 -4.13 -3.67 -19.62
C ALA A 103 -2.89 -2.89 -20.04
N HIS A 104 -3.09 -1.67 -20.52
CA HIS A 104 -2.06 -0.77 -20.99
C HIS A 104 -2.21 0.62 -20.34
N PRO A 105 -1.36 0.94 -19.35
CA PRO A 105 -1.29 2.28 -18.77
C PRO A 105 -0.81 3.31 -19.79
N LEU A 106 -1.50 4.44 -19.88
CA LEU A 106 -1.20 5.54 -20.80
C LEU A 106 -0.35 6.60 -20.09
N GLY A 107 0.80 6.95 -20.69
CA GLY A 107 1.73 7.92 -20.11
C GLY A 107 2.18 7.51 -18.70
N ASP A 108 2.61 6.26 -18.56
CA ASP A 108 3.02 5.63 -17.29
C ASP A 108 1.93 5.67 -16.21
N GLY A 109 0.67 5.58 -16.62
CA GLY A 109 -0.52 5.62 -15.75
C GLY A 109 -1.06 7.02 -15.47
N LYS A 110 -0.31 8.09 -15.81
CA LYS A 110 -0.75 9.48 -15.58
C LYS A 110 -2.01 9.86 -16.37
N ARG A 111 -2.24 9.23 -17.52
CA ARG A 111 -3.43 9.43 -18.36
C ARG A 111 -4.46 8.30 -18.20
N GLY A 112 -4.37 7.52 -17.13
CA GLY A 112 -5.22 6.35 -16.91
C GLY A 112 -4.75 5.12 -17.68
N THR A 113 -5.57 4.10 -17.69
CA THR A 113 -5.26 2.77 -18.23
C THR A 113 -6.41 2.27 -19.07
N LEU A 114 -6.11 1.82 -20.29
CA LEU A 114 -7.05 1.07 -21.13
C LEU A 114 -6.87 -0.42 -20.87
N ALA A 115 -7.96 -1.17 -20.83
CA ALA A 115 -7.90 -2.62 -20.77
C ALA A 115 -8.92 -3.26 -21.70
N ALA A 116 -8.57 -4.42 -22.23
CA ALA A 116 -9.45 -5.29 -22.97
C ALA A 116 -9.36 -6.70 -22.39
N ALA A 117 -10.50 -7.37 -22.26
CA ALA A 117 -10.53 -8.76 -21.81
C ALA A 117 -11.58 -9.55 -22.59
N PHE A 118 -11.38 -10.85 -22.69
CA PHE A 118 -12.32 -11.79 -23.25
C PHE A 118 -12.53 -12.91 -22.22
N ASN A 119 -13.76 -13.11 -21.80
CA ASN A 119 -14.17 -14.17 -20.89
C ASN A 119 -15.15 -15.10 -21.60
N SER A 120 -14.93 -16.41 -21.52
CA SER A 120 -15.78 -17.42 -22.14
C SER A 120 -16.13 -18.48 -21.11
N PHE A 121 -17.39 -18.54 -20.72
CA PHE A 121 -17.97 -19.64 -19.95
C PHE A 121 -18.52 -20.69 -20.92
N THR A 122 -18.27 -21.95 -20.63
CA THR A 122 -18.73 -23.09 -21.42
C THR A 122 -19.25 -24.21 -20.53
N LEU A 123 -20.37 -24.81 -20.95
CA LEU A 123 -20.90 -26.07 -20.44
C LEU A 123 -20.75 -27.15 -21.52
N ASP A 124 -20.22 -28.32 -21.14
CA ASP A 124 -20.18 -29.55 -21.94
C ASP A 124 -19.73 -29.36 -23.39
N GLY A 125 -18.53 -28.79 -23.58
CA GLY A 125 -17.93 -28.63 -24.90
C GLY A 125 -18.66 -27.63 -25.82
N GLY A 126 -19.65 -26.89 -25.30
CA GLY A 126 -20.40 -25.88 -26.03
C GLY A 126 -21.90 -26.11 -26.08
N LEU A 127 -22.47 -26.98 -25.24
CA LEU A 127 -23.92 -27.09 -25.04
C LEU A 127 -24.53 -25.72 -24.73
N TYR A 128 -23.90 -25.00 -23.81
CA TYR A 128 -24.17 -23.60 -23.54
C TYR A 128 -22.86 -22.81 -23.48
N ARG A 129 -22.87 -21.58 -23.99
CA ARG A 129 -21.72 -20.69 -24.01
C ARG A 129 -22.14 -19.27 -23.71
N GLU A 130 -21.36 -18.60 -22.86
CA GLU A 130 -21.44 -17.16 -22.63
C GLU A 130 -20.07 -16.55 -22.90
N ASN A 131 -20.02 -15.59 -23.81
CA ASN A 131 -18.83 -14.82 -24.11
C ASN A 131 -19.06 -13.36 -23.74
N THR A 132 -18.07 -12.79 -23.06
CA THR A 132 -18.04 -11.38 -22.71
C THR A 132 -16.74 -10.79 -23.20
N LEU A 133 -16.84 -9.80 -24.10
CA LEU A 133 -15.73 -8.94 -24.46
C LEU A 133 -15.82 -7.66 -23.63
N TYR A 134 -14.74 -7.29 -22.95
CA TYR A 134 -14.64 -6.11 -22.10
C TYR A 134 -13.76 -5.08 -22.79
N LEU A 135 -14.19 -3.82 -22.78
CA LEU A 135 -13.38 -2.66 -23.07
C LEU A 135 -13.51 -1.68 -21.91
N SER A 136 -12.43 -1.51 -21.17
CA SER A 136 -12.42 -0.80 -19.89
C SER A 136 -11.45 0.37 -19.90
N TYR A 137 -11.79 1.40 -19.15
CA TYR A 137 -10.91 2.52 -18.88
C TYR A 137 -11.03 2.94 -17.43
N GLY A 138 -9.90 3.20 -16.78
CA GLY A 138 -9.85 3.73 -15.42
C GLY A 138 -8.74 4.76 -15.27
N ARG A 139 -8.98 5.78 -14.45
CA ARG A 139 -7.98 6.83 -14.19
C ARG A 139 -8.12 7.43 -12.80
N LEU A 140 -7.02 8.04 -12.35
CA LEU A 140 -7.05 8.99 -11.24
C LEU A 140 -7.92 10.19 -11.64
N ALA A 141 -8.93 10.47 -10.84
CA ALA A 141 -9.85 11.59 -11.03
C ALA A 141 -9.43 12.80 -10.19
N TYR A 142 -9.06 12.55 -8.94
CA TYR A 142 -8.67 13.59 -7.98
C TYR A 142 -7.67 13.05 -6.96
N SER A 143 -6.66 13.83 -6.60
CA SER A 143 -5.67 13.48 -5.56
C SER A 143 -5.52 14.64 -4.57
N ARG A 144 -5.48 14.32 -3.28
CA ARG A 144 -5.26 15.27 -2.19
C ARG A 144 -4.40 14.67 -1.09
N PRO A 145 -3.78 15.49 -0.23
CA PRO A 145 -3.15 14.98 0.99
C PRO A 145 -4.15 14.13 1.79
N GLY A 146 -3.82 12.85 1.98
CA GLY A 146 -4.64 11.89 2.70
C GLY A 146 -5.63 11.07 1.86
N GLY A 147 -5.66 11.20 0.52
CA GLY A 147 -6.39 10.25 -0.31
C GLY A 147 -6.49 10.54 -1.81
N ASP A 148 -6.69 9.46 -2.57
CA ASP A 148 -6.81 9.44 -4.04
C ASP A 148 -8.14 8.85 -4.46
N LEU A 149 -8.82 9.53 -5.39
CA LEU A 149 -10.08 9.10 -6.00
C LEU A 149 -9.85 8.68 -7.44
N TYR A 150 -10.21 7.43 -7.75
CA TYR A 150 -10.17 6.84 -9.07
C TYR A 150 -11.59 6.58 -9.57
N LEU A 151 -11.79 6.78 -10.87
CA LEU A 151 -13.03 6.51 -11.57
C LEU A 151 -12.74 5.62 -12.77
N GLY A 152 -13.67 4.73 -13.10
CA GLY A 152 -13.56 3.92 -14.30
C GLY A 152 -14.90 3.42 -14.79
N GLY A 153 -14.90 2.94 -16.03
CA GLY A 153 -16.05 2.33 -16.67
C GLY A 153 -15.63 1.20 -17.60
N THR A 154 -16.55 0.28 -17.83
CA THR A 154 -16.38 -0.84 -18.76
C THR A 154 -17.58 -0.88 -19.69
N MET A 155 -17.33 -0.96 -20.99
CA MET A 155 -18.31 -1.39 -21.97
C MET A 155 -18.10 -2.89 -22.22
N LYS A 156 -19.18 -3.65 -22.30
CA LYS A 156 -19.12 -5.07 -22.62
C LYS A 156 -19.97 -5.39 -23.85
N TYR A 157 -19.50 -6.36 -24.62
CA TYR A 157 -20.30 -7.04 -25.63
C TYR A 157 -20.55 -8.46 -25.14
N LEU A 158 -21.83 -8.76 -24.92
CA LEU A 158 -22.35 -10.01 -24.39
C LEU A 158 -22.84 -10.87 -25.54
N TYR A 159 -22.48 -12.15 -25.53
CA TYR A 159 -22.95 -13.15 -26.47
C TYR A 159 -23.27 -14.44 -25.72
N SER A 160 -24.52 -14.89 -25.77
CA SER A 160 -24.93 -16.19 -25.24
C SER A 160 -25.37 -17.09 -26.39
N SER A 161 -25.11 -18.39 -26.30
CA SER A 161 -25.56 -19.34 -27.31
C SER A 161 -25.73 -20.76 -26.79
N PHE A 162 -26.68 -21.47 -27.37
CA PHE A 162 -26.79 -22.93 -27.27
C PHE A 162 -26.15 -23.58 -28.50
N GLY A 163 -25.37 -24.64 -28.26
CA GLY A 163 -24.81 -25.46 -29.33
C GLY A 163 -25.89 -26.26 -30.06
N ASN A 164 -25.52 -26.94 -31.15
CA ASN A 164 -26.44 -27.80 -31.89
C ASN A 164 -26.31 -29.26 -31.43
N PHE A 165 -27.01 -29.58 -30.35
CA PHE A 165 -27.14 -30.92 -29.78
C PHE A 165 -28.56 -31.47 -29.95
N ALA A 166 -28.75 -32.78 -29.82
CA ALA A 166 -30.07 -33.41 -29.98
C ALA A 166 -31.10 -32.85 -28.99
N GLU A 167 -30.63 -32.49 -27.79
CA GLU A 167 -31.37 -31.92 -26.68
C GLU A 167 -31.79 -30.47 -26.94
N SER A 168 -30.97 -29.69 -27.66
CA SER A 168 -31.26 -28.30 -28.03
C SER A 168 -32.01 -28.17 -29.36
N ALA A 169 -31.99 -29.21 -30.19
CA ALA A 169 -32.63 -29.21 -31.51
C ALA A 169 -34.10 -29.67 -31.45
N ASN A 170 -34.49 -30.39 -30.38
CA ASN A 170 -35.82 -31.00 -30.28
C ASN A 170 -36.55 -30.56 -29.01
N ALA A 171 -37.77 -30.06 -29.17
CA ALA A 171 -38.68 -29.79 -28.07
C ALA A 171 -39.08 -31.09 -27.36
N THR A 172 -39.26 -31.01 -26.05
CA THR A 172 -39.79 -32.09 -25.20
C THR A 172 -41.13 -31.66 -24.61
N ASN A 173 -42.03 -32.62 -24.39
CA ASN A 173 -43.26 -32.40 -23.61
C ASN A 173 -43.09 -32.77 -22.13
N GLY A 174 -41.84 -32.97 -21.68
CA GLY A 174 -41.49 -33.41 -20.33
C GLY A 174 -41.45 -34.94 -20.16
N VAL A 175 -41.88 -35.71 -21.16
CA VAL A 175 -41.87 -37.19 -21.12
C VAL A 175 -41.19 -37.78 -22.34
N MET A 176 -41.40 -37.22 -23.53
CA MET A 176 -40.78 -37.66 -24.80
C MET A 176 -40.32 -36.48 -25.66
N THR A 177 -39.36 -36.75 -26.54
CA THR A 177 -38.99 -35.83 -27.62
C THR A 177 -40.15 -35.73 -28.62
N THR A 178 -40.43 -34.52 -29.09
CA THR A 178 -41.55 -34.24 -30.00
C THR A 178 -41.13 -34.18 -31.47
N ASN A 179 -39.82 -34.27 -31.77
CA ASN A 179 -39.22 -34.05 -33.09
C ASN A 179 -39.64 -32.71 -33.74
N GLN A 180 -40.05 -31.74 -32.94
CA GLN A 180 -40.29 -30.36 -33.35
C GLN A 180 -39.13 -29.50 -32.86
N SER A 181 -38.84 -28.40 -33.56
CA SER A 181 -37.87 -27.41 -33.09
C SER A 181 -38.27 -26.89 -31.72
N ASP A 182 -37.29 -26.66 -30.85
CA ASP A 182 -37.53 -26.00 -29.57
C ASP A 182 -38.17 -24.60 -29.80
N PRO A 183 -39.36 -24.31 -29.24
CA PRO A 183 -40.03 -23.02 -29.41
C PRO A 183 -39.23 -21.83 -28.87
N LEU A 184 -38.43 -22.03 -27.82
CA LEU A 184 -37.57 -20.99 -27.23
C LEU A 184 -36.42 -20.62 -28.19
N LEU A 185 -35.88 -21.61 -28.89
CA LEU A 185 -34.74 -21.45 -29.81
C LEU A 185 -35.16 -21.25 -31.28
N GLY A 186 -36.47 -21.22 -31.57
CA GLY A 186 -37.01 -21.04 -32.92
C GLY A 186 -36.63 -19.70 -33.58
N GLY A 187 -36.32 -18.66 -32.79
CA GLY A 187 -35.82 -17.36 -33.27
C GLY A 187 -34.30 -17.30 -33.49
N GLY A 188 -33.58 -18.38 -33.17
CA GLY A 188 -32.12 -18.48 -33.22
C GLY A 188 -31.54 -18.93 -31.88
N SER A 189 -30.49 -19.76 -31.91
CA SER A 189 -29.83 -20.30 -30.72
C SER A 189 -28.76 -19.39 -30.11
N SER A 190 -28.73 -18.10 -30.49
CA SER A 190 -27.75 -17.13 -29.99
C SER A 190 -28.36 -15.75 -29.77
N HIS A 191 -27.93 -15.06 -28.72
CA HIS A 191 -28.35 -13.70 -28.40
C HIS A 191 -27.15 -12.79 -28.12
N LYS A 192 -27.28 -11.50 -28.43
CA LYS A 192 -26.22 -10.48 -28.31
C LYS A 192 -26.74 -9.24 -27.61
N ALA A 193 -25.93 -8.64 -26.75
CA ALA A 193 -26.26 -7.36 -26.14
C ALA A 193 -25.03 -6.53 -25.79
N PHE A 194 -25.23 -5.22 -25.62
CA PHE A 194 -24.22 -4.34 -25.03
C PHE A 194 -24.53 -4.08 -23.57
N ASP A 195 -23.50 -4.01 -22.75
CA ASP A 195 -23.61 -3.81 -21.31
C ASP A 195 -22.60 -2.78 -20.80
N THR A 196 -22.88 -2.14 -19.67
CA THR A 196 -22.05 -1.10 -19.07
C THR A 196 -21.89 -1.31 -17.57
N ASP A 197 -20.65 -1.25 -17.10
CA ASP A 197 -20.32 -1.18 -15.68
C ASP A 197 -19.60 0.13 -15.34
N LEU A 198 -19.75 0.56 -14.09
CA LEU A 198 -19.09 1.75 -13.54
C LEU A 198 -18.39 1.41 -12.24
N GLY A 199 -17.26 2.07 -11.99
CA GLY A 199 -16.41 1.83 -10.84
C GLY A 199 -15.93 3.11 -10.19
N VAL A 200 -15.84 3.09 -8.87
CA VAL A 200 -15.19 4.10 -8.04
C VAL A 200 -14.25 3.38 -7.07
N LEU A 201 -13.05 3.93 -6.88
CA LEU A 201 -12.10 3.46 -5.88
C LEU A 201 -11.51 4.68 -5.17
N TYR A 202 -11.58 4.70 -3.85
CA TYR A 202 -11.11 5.81 -3.04
C TYR A 202 -10.14 5.31 -1.97
N SER A 203 -8.89 5.75 -2.04
CA SER A 203 -7.87 5.48 -1.04
C SER A 203 -7.85 6.62 -0.02
N PHE A 204 -7.83 6.31 1.28
CA PHE A 204 -7.85 7.32 2.35
C PHE A 204 -7.08 6.89 3.58
N LEU A 205 -6.64 7.87 4.38
CA LEU A 205 -5.93 7.65 5.65
C LEU A 205 -4.70 6.71 5.50
N THR A 206 -4.07 6.71 4.32
CA THR A 206 -2.90 5.90 3.92
C THR A 206 -3.10 4.38 3.90
N HIS A 207 -3.99 3.83 4.73
CA HIS A 207 -4.17 2.39 4.93
C HIS A 207 -5.53 1.86 4.50
N TYR A 208 -6.47 2.71 4.10
CA TYR A 208 -7.82 2.28 3.76
C TYR A 208 -8.13 2.52 2.29
N GLN A 209 -8.89 1.59 1.70
CA GLN A 209 -9.48 1.77 0.38
C GLN A 209 -10.95 1.38 0.42
N ALA A 210 -11.81 2.21 -0.15
CA ALA A 210 -13.21 1.92 -0.35
C ALA A 210 -13.49 1.80 -1.85
N GLY A 211 -14.23 0.78 -2.24
CA GLY A 211 -14.63 0.55 -3.63
C GLY A 211 -16.15 0.52 -3.76
N LEU A 212 -16.65 1.07 -4.86
CA LEU A 212 -18.03 0.90 -5.31
C LEU A 212 -18.01 0.43 -6.77
N GLN A 213 -18.76 -0.62 -7.07
CA GLN A 213 -19.00 -1.06 -8.44
C GLN A 213 -20.51 -1.12 -8.70
N LEU A 214 -20.92 -0.58 -9.84
CA LEU A 214 -22.25 -0.78 -10.41
C LEU A 214 -22.09 -1.66 -11.65
N THR A 215 -22.79 -2.79 -11.68
CA THR A 215 -22.74 -3.77 -12.76
C THR A 215 -24.08 -3.81 -13.50
N HIS A 216 -24.04 -4.01 -14.80
CA HIS A 216 -25.24 -4.06 -15.63
C HIS A 216 -26.11 -2.79 -15.58
N VAL A 217 -25.48 -1.62 -15.65
CA VAL A 217 -26.14 -0.31 -15.48
C VAL A 217 -27.29 -0.11 -16.48
N ASN A 218 -27.13 -0.58 -17.72
CA ASN A 218 -28.14 -0.49 -18.77
C ASN A 218 -29.06 -1.73 -18.86
N ARG A 219 -28.88 -2.73 -17.97
CA ARG A 219 -29.77 -3.91 -17.80
C ARG A 219 -30.23 -4.54 -19.13
N PRO A 220 -29.29 -4.98 -19.98
CA PRO A 220 -29.63 -5.53 -21.29
C PRO A 220 -30.55 -6.76 -21.18
N ASN A 221 -31.41 -6.94 -22.17
CA ASN A 221 -32.22 -8.16 -22.32
C ASN A 221 -31.38 -9.26 -22.99
N MET A 222 -31.41 -10.47 -22.43
CA MET A 222 -30.70 -11.65 -22.90
C MET A 222 -31.64 -12.81 -23.27
N ALA A 223 -32.94 -12.56 -23.40
CA ALA A 223 -33.91 -13.58 -23.78
C ALA A 223 -33.71 -14.09 -25.22
N PHE A 224 -33.84 -15.40 -25.41
CA PHE A 224 -33.80 -16.05 -26.73
C PHE A 224 -35.16 -16.02 -27.44
N GLY A 225 -36.25 -16.22 -26.70
CA GLY A 225 -37.60 -16.26 -27.23
C GLY A 225 -38.10 -14.90 -27.71
N SER A 226 -38.78 -14.89 -28.87
CA SER A 226 -39.42 -13.69 -29.39
C SER A 226 -40.59 -13.28 -28.49
N GLY A 227 -40.44 -12.17 -27.75
CA GLY A 227 -41.44 -11.67 -26.80
C GLY A 227 -41.10 -11.93 -25.34
N ASP A 228 -40.05 -12.71 -25.06
CA ASP A 228 -39.55 -12.95 -23.71
C ASP A 228 -38.63 -11.82 -23.22
N SER A 229 -38.41 -11.81 -21.90
CA SER A 229 -37.58 -10.80 -21.24
C SER A 229 -36.76 -11.44 -20.12
N ASP A 230 -35.45 -11.51 -20.32
CA ASP A 230 -34.45 -11.86 -19.33
C ASP A 230 -33.46 -10.68 -19.21
N ARG A 231 -33.83 -9.68 -18.41
CA ARG A 231 -32.97 -8.50 -18.23
C ARG A 231 -31.96 -8.75 -17.12
N LEU A 232 -30.68 -8.56 -17.43
CA LEU A 232 -29.63 -8.67 -16.43
C LEU A 232 -29.92 -7.74 -15.23
N PRO A 233 -29.78 -8.24 -13.99
CA PRO A 233 -30.06 -7.45 -12.80
C PRO A 233 -28.94 -6.43 -12.58
N LEU A 234 -29.32 -5.19 -12.24
CA LEU A 234 -28.37 -4.20 -11.75
C LEU A 234 -27.75 -4.74 -10.45
N GLY A 235 -26.43 -4.89 -10.42
CA GLY A 235 -25.69 -5.31 -9.24
C GLY A 235 -24.93 -4.13 -8.62
N VAL A 236 -24.99 -4.01 -7.30
CA VAL A 236 -24.25 -3.00 -6.54
C VAL A 236 -23.29 -3.71 -5.60
N LYS A 237 -22.02 -3.36 -5.67
CA LYS A 237 -20.98 -3.90 -4.78
C LYS A 237 -20.25 -2.79 -4.05
N LEU A 238 -20.08 -2.97 -2.75
CA LEU A 238 -19.36 -2.08 -1.86
C LEU A 238 -18.25 -2.86 -1.18
N GLY A 239 -17.03 -2.35 -1.24
CA GLY A 239 -15.86 -2.96 -0.59
C GLY A 239 -15.15 -1.98 0.33
N LEU A 240 -14.61 -2.49 1.42
CA LEU A 240 -13.65 -1.80 2.28
C LEU A 240 -12.41 -2.69 2.46
N ASN A 241 -11.24 -2.13 2.22
CA ASN A 241 -9.96 -2.78 2.40
C ASN A 241 -9.14 -2.02 3.46
N TYR A 242 -8.54 -2.76 4.39
CA TYR A 242 -7.43 -2.30 5.21
C TYR A 242 -6.13 -2.87 4.67
N LYS A 243 -5.31 -1.99 4.11
CA LYS A 243 -4.03 -2.28 3.48
C LYS A 243 -2.88 -2.01 4.45
N SER A 244 -2.16 -3.08 4.76
CA SER A 244 -0.83 -3.04 5.38
C SER A 244 0.26 -3.17 4.31
N LEU A 245 1.52 -3.16 4.72
CA LEU A 245 2.66 -3.27 3.82
C LEU A 245 2.71 -4.63 3.07
N ILE A 246 2.26 -5.70 3.72
CA ILE A 246 2.27 -7.08 3.18
C ILE A 246 0.89 -7.76 3.18
N SER A 247 -0.16 -7.08 3.64
CA SER A 247 -1.45 -7.73 3.87
C SER A 247 -2.62 -6.85 3.47
N ASN A 248 -3.69 -7.48 3.03
CA ASN A 248 -5.00 -6.86 2.84
C ASN A 248 -6.03 -7.58 3.72
N LEU A 249 -6.93 -6.82 4.33
CA LEU A 249 -8.14 -7.32 4.98
C LEU A 249 -9.34 -6.64 4.34
N VAL A 250 -10.16 -7.43 3.65
CA VAL A 250 -11.25 -6.94 2.81
C VAL A 250 -12.59 -7.41 3.34
N ALA A 251 -13.55 -6.49 3.41
CA ALA A 251 -14.97 -6.80 3.57
C ALA A 251 -15.73 -6.27 2.35
N GLN A 252 -16.58 -7.09 1.75
CA GLN A 252 -17.37 -6.73 0.57
C GLN A 252 -18.82 -7.14 0.76
N ALA A 253 -19.73 -6.19 0.53
CA ALA A 253 -21.16 -6.43 0.44
C ALA A 253 -21.62 -6.27 -1.01
N GLU A 254 -22.51 -7.14 -1.45
CA GLU A 254 -23.10 -7.14 -2.79
C GLU A 254 -24.61 -7.30 -2.67
N THR A 255 -25.35 -6.59 -3.52
CA THR A 255 -26.79 -6.74 -3.67
C THR A 255 -27.19 -6.68 -5.14
N ARG A 256 -28.12 -7.54 -5.54
CA ARG A 256 -28.74 -7.55 -6.86
C ARG A 256 -30.17 -8.08 -6.77
N SER A 257 -30.97 -7.83 -7.82
CA SER A 257 -32.28 -8.47 -7.94
C SER A 257 -32.13 -9.95 -8.28
N ALA A 258 -32.78 -10.80 -7.49
CA ALA A 258 -32.88 -12.23 -7.73
C ALA A 258 -33.89 -12.55 -8.87
N PRO A 259 -33.84 -13.78 -9.43
CA PRO A 259 -34.82 -14.29 -10.39
C PRO A 259 -36.29 -14.20 -9.92
N ASP A 260 -36.52 -14.27 -8.61
CA ASP A 260 -37.86 -14.15 -8.02
C ASP A 260 -38.20 -12.69 -7.64
N GLY A 261 -37.39 -11.71 -8.06
CA GLY A 261 -37.54 -10.30 -7.72
C GLY A 261 -37.12 -9.93 -6.29
N SER A 262 -36.76 -10.90 -5.46
CA SER A 262 -36.23 -10.63 -4.11
C SER A 262 -34.82 -10.03 -4.15
N ALA A 263 -34.33 -9.54 -3.01
CA ALA A 263 -32.95 -9.07 -2.91
C ALA A 263 -31.99 -10.24 -2.66
N ASP A 264 -31.08 -10.48 -3.60
CA ASP A 264 -29.95 -11.40 -3.43
C ASP A 264 -28.76 -10.63 -2.84
N ASN A 265 -28.53 -10.82 -1.54
CA ASN A 265 -27.50 -10.11 -0.79
C ASN A 265 -26.38 -11.07 -0.42
N ARG A 266 -25.13 -10.67 -0.63
CA ARG A 266 -23.95 -11.45 -0.26
C ARG A 266 -22.97 -10.58 0.53
N LEU A 267 -22.39 -11.16 1.58
CA LEU A 267 -21.32 -10.57 2.37
C LEU A 267 -20.11 -11.51 2.33
N THR A 268 -18.95 -10.96 1.97
CA THR A 268 -17.70 -11.71 1.92
C THR A 268 -16.64 -10.97 2.73
N VAL A 269 -15.91 -11.71 3.57
CA VAL A 269 -14.71 -11.24 4.26
C VAL A 269 -13.53 -12.06 3.78
N ALA A 270 -12.43 -11.39 3.46
CA ALA A 270 -11.23 -12.03 2.95
C ALA A 270 -9.97 -11.40 3.52
N ALA A 271 -8.91 -12.20 3.62
CA ALA A 271 -7.59 -11.76 3.99
C ALA A 271 -6.56 -12.26 2.97
N GLU A 272 -5.61 -11.40 2.64
CA GLU A 272 -4.45 -11.72 1.80
C GLU A 272 -3.18 -11.35 2.56
N ARG A 273 -2.15 -12.19 2.44
CA ARG A 273 -0.82 -11.92 2.97
C ARG A 273 0.26 -12.36 1.98
N TRP A 274 1.17 -11.44 1.69
CA TRP A 274 2.37 -11.66 0.92
C TRP A 274 3.57 -11.89 1.84
N PHE A 275 4.44 -12.80 1.44
CA PHE A 275 5.67 -13.18 2.11
C PHE A 275 6.83 -12.88 1.14
N PRO A 276 7.47 -11.71 1.28
CA PRO A 276 8.55 -11.32 0.38
C PRO A 276 9.76 -12.23 0.55
N LYS A 277 10.24 -12.85 -0.54
CA LYS A 277 11.55 -13.53 -0.58
C LYS A 277 12.38 -12.91 -1.70
N THR A 278 13.07 -11.85 -1.34
CA THR A 278 13.89 -10.94 -2.16
C THR A 278 14.78 -11.59 -3.24
N PHE A 279 15.15 -12.87 -3.12
CA PHE A 279 16.01 -13.57 -4.08
C PHE A 279 15.28 -14.49 -5.08
N VAL A 280 14.06 -14.94 -4.76
CA VAL A 280 13.33 -15.94 -5.56
C VAL A 280 11.97 -15.43 -6.03
N GLY A 281 11.37 -14.45 -5.35
CA GLY A 281 10.03 -13.94 -5.61
C GLY A 281 9.16 -13.91 -4.35
N ASP A 282 8.01 -13.28 -4.44
CA ASP A 282 7.03 -13.17 -3.36
C ASP A 282 6.07 -14.35 -3.40
N PHE A 283 5.71 -14.85 -2.22
CA PHE A 283 4.67 -15.85 -2.07
C PHE A 283 3.44 -15.25 -1.40
N GLY A 284 2.26 -15.44 -1.96
CA GLY A 284 0.99 -14.94 -1.43
C GLY A 284 0.12 -16.09 -0.94
N VAL A 285 -0.52 -15.90 0.21
CA VAL A 285 -1.64 -16.74 0.66
C VAL A 285 -2.86 -15.87 0.89
N ARG A 286 -4.02 -16.41 0.59
CA ARG A 286 -5.30 -15.73 0.81
C ARG A 286 -6.39 -16.73 1.18
N GLY A 287 -7.40 -16.21 1.86
CA GLY A 287 -8.62 -16.96 2.15
C GLY A 287 -9.79 -16.02 2.31
N GLY A 288 -10.99 -16.54 2.04
CA GLY A 288 -12.22 -15.78 2.14
C GLY A 288 -13.40 -16.65 2.51
N ILE A 289 -14.34 -16.06 3.25
CA ILE A 289 -15.60 -16.68 3.65
C ILE A 289 -16.73 -15.76 3.19
N GLY A 290 -17.71 -16.35 2.50
CA GLY A 290 -18.90 -15.66 2.01
C GLY A 290 -20.17 -16.27 2.56
N VAL A 291 -21.13 -15.42 2.92
CA VAL A 291 -22.49 -15.79 3.35
C VAL A 291 -23.51 -14.87 2.68
N GLY A 292 -24.72 -15.36 2.42
CA GLY A 292 -25.73 -14.56 1.73
C GLY A 292 -27.09 -15.22 1.61
N SER A 293 -27.96 -14.55 0.86
CA SER A 293 -29.28 -15.03 0.45
C SER A 293 -29.17 -16.34 -0.34
N ARG A 294 -30.31 -17.05 -0.49
CA ARG A 294 -30.42 -18.27 -1.32
C ARG A 294 -29.42 -19.36 -0.94
N GLU A 295 -29.23 -19.54 0.37
CA GLU A 295 -28.31 -20.50 0.96
C GLU A 295 -26.84 -20.31 0.56
N TYR A 296 -26.47 -19.13 0.04
CA TYR A 296 -25.09 -18.84 -0.34
C TYR A 296 -24.16 -18.93 0.87
N LYS A 297 -23.29 -19.94 0.86
CA LYS A 297 -22.21 -20.14 1.81
C LYS A 297 -21.00 -20.62 1.02
N ASN A 298 -19.87 -19.96 1.17
CA ASN A 298 -18.68 -20.29 0.38
C ASN A 298 -17.41 -20.12 1.22
N ILE A 299 -16.49 -21.06 1.09
CA ILE A 299 -15.12 -20.94 1.63
C ILE A 299 -14.17 -20.94 0.45
N SER A 300 -13.14 -20.09 0.52
CA SER A 300 -12.14 -19.96 -0.52
C SER A 300 -10.74 -19.86 0.07
N ALA A 301 -9.78 -20.33 -0.72
CA ALA A 301 -8.36 -20.22 -0.43
C ALA A 301 -7.60 -19.95 -1.72
N GLY A 302 -6.45 -19.30 -1.63
CA GLY A 302 -5.60 -19.09 -2.79
C GLY A 302 -4.13 -19.01 -2.43
N LEU A 303 -3.32 -19.39 -3.41
CA LEU A 303 -1.87 -19.33 -3.36
C LEU A 303 -1.39 -18.51 -4.55
N SER A 304 -0.35 -17.72 -4.34
CA SER A 304 0.31 -16.99 -5.42
C SER A 304 1.81 -17.09 -5.31
N TYR A 305 2.45 -17.08 -6.46
CA TYR A 305 3.86 -16.79 -6.58
C TYR A 305 4.03 -15.65 -7.57
N ARG A 306 4.77 -14.62 -7.18
CA ARG A 306 5.02 -13.44 -8.02
C ARG A 306 6.50 -13.10 -8.03
N ASN A 307 7.02 -12.84 -9.21
CA ASN A 307 8.31 -12.18 -9.39
C ASN A 307 8.10 -10.87 -10.17
N ARG A 308 9.18 -10.18 -10.54
CA ARG A 308 9.11 -8.85 -11.21
C ARG A 308 8.42 -8.85 -12.59
N ARG A 309 8.23 -10.01 -13.21
CA ARG A 309 7.69 -10.15 -14.58
C ARG A 309 6.49 -11.08 -14.68
N MET A 310 6.33 -12.01 -13.75
CA MET A 310 5.35 -13.10 -13.83
C MET A 310 4.68 -13.30 -12.47
N GLN A 311 3.39 -13.57 -12.51
CA GLN A 311 2.60 -14.00 -11.37
C GLN A 311 1.82 -15.25 -11.75
N LEU A 312 1.93 -16.28 -10.93
CA LEU A 312 1.15 -17.50 -11.02
C LEU A 312 0.22 -17.55 -9.82
N ASP A 313 -1.07 -17.69 -10.09
CA ASP A 313 -2.12 -17.73 -9.08
C ASP A 313 -2.89 -19.04 -9.18
N TYR A 314 -3.12 -19.65 -8.02
CA TYR A 314 -4.06 -20.76 -7.86
C TYR A 314 -5.15 -20.35 -6.88
N GLY A 315 -6.40 -20.60 -7.25
CA GLY A 315 -7.59 -20.25 -6.48
C GLY A 315 -8.50 -21.44 -6.31
N PHE A 316 -8.97 -21.64 -5.09
CA PHE A 316 -9.90 -22.69 -4.72
C PHE A 316 -11.14 -22.06 -4.08
N SER A 317 -12.32 -22.56 -4.42
CA SER A 317 -13.56 -22.18 -3.72
C SER A 317 -14.52 -23.36 -3.61
N LEU A 318 -15.13 -23.52 -2.45
CA LEU A 318 -16.07 -24.59 -2.14
C LEU A 318 -17.40 -23.99 -1.66
N PRO A 319 -18.44 -24.04 -2.50
CA PRO A 319 -19.81 -23.76 -2.08
C PRO A 319 -20.27 -24.82 -1.07
N LEU A 320 -20.92 -24.38 0.01
CA LEU A 320 -21.36 -25.24 1.09
C LEU A 320 -22.89 -25.36 1.08
N GLY A 321 -23.39 -26.60 1.08
CA GLY A 321 -24.82 -26.90 1.26
C GLY A 321 -25.67 -26.89 -0.01
N THR A 322 -25.17 -26.35 -1.13
CA THR A 322 -25.93 -26.29 -2.40
C THR A 322 -25.64 -27.47 -3.32
N ILE A 323 -24.37 -27.71 -3.65
CA ILE A 323 -23.93 -28.81 -4.50
C ILE A 323 -23.02 -29.72 -3.68
N ALA A 324 -23.47 -30.95 -3.45
CA ALA A 324 -22.76 -31.95 -2.67
C ALA A 324 -21.83 -32.80 -3.54
N SER A 325 -20.88 -33.49 -2.90
CA SER A 325 -20.02 -34.50 -3.53
C SER A 325 -19.14 -34.00 -4.69
N THR A 326 -18.87 -32.69 -4.75
CA THR A 326 -17.88 -32.12 -5.67
C THR A 326 -16.57 -31.82 -4.94
N SER A 327 -15.48 -31.78 -5.69
CA SER A 327 -14.17 -31.35 -5.21
C SER A 327 -14.04 -29.83 -5.15
N GLY A 328 -15.10 -29.06 -5.44
CA GLY A 328 -15.11 -27.60 -5.49
C GLY A 328 -14.69 -27.03 -6.85
N ASN A 329 -14.41 -25.74 -6.86
CA ASN A 329 -13.96 -25.01 -8.06
C ASN A 329 -12.45 -24.80 -7.99
N HIS A 330 -11.76 -25.08 -9.09
CA HIS A 330 -10.32 -24.98 -9.24
C HIS A 330 -9.98 -23.94 -10.30
N ARG A 331 -9.06 -23.02 -9.98
CA ARG A 331 -8.71 -21.89 -10.85
C ARG A 331 -7.20 -21.72 -10.93
N MET A 332 -6.71 -21.47 -12.14
CA MET A 332 -5.32 -21.15 -12.41
C MET A 332 -5.25 -19.88 -13.25
N ALA A 333 -4.31 -19.00 -12.93
CA ALA A 333 -4.04 -17.81 -13.70
C ALA A 333 -2.55 -17.51 -13.81
N LEU A 334 -2.15 -16.98 -14.97
CA LEU A 334 -0.81 -16.52 -15.26
C LEU A 334 -0.87 -15.07 -15.74
N THR A 335 -0.16 -14.18 -15.04
CA THR A 335 -0.11 -12.76 -15.36
C THR A 335 1.32 -12.32 -15.64
N PHE A 336 1.55 -11.72 -16.80
CA PHE A 336 2.82 -11.13 -17.21
C PHE A 336 2.79 -9.62 -17.03
N HIS A 337 3.84 -9.07 -16.43
CA HIS A 337 4.07 -7.65 -16.22
C HIS A 337 5.20 -7.18 -17.15
N PHE A 338 4.87 -6.29 -18.08
CA PHE A 338 5.84 -5.75 -19.05
C PHE A 338 6.57 -4.52 -18.49
N GLY A 339 7.69 -4.15 -19.10
CA GLY A 339 8.50 -3.00 -18.68
C GLY A 339 9.39 -3.27 -17.45
N LYS A 340 10.02 -2.22 -16.92
CA LYS A 340 10.82 -2.27 -15.69
C LYS A 340 9.92 -2.07 -14.46
N PRO A 341 10.25 -2.65 -13.31
CA PRO A 341 9.60 -2.30 -12.03
C PRO A 341 9.57 -0.79 -11.84
N THR A 342 8.47 -0.29 -11.27
CA THR A 342 8.37 1.13 -10.93
C THR A 342 9.22 1.47 -9.71
N ASP A 343 9.55 2.75 -9.55
CA ASP A 343 10.28 3.24 -8.38
C ASP A 343 9.58 2.89 -7.06
N ASP A 344 8.24 2.87 -7.05
CA ASP A 344 7.43 2.43 -5.90
C ASP A 344 7.61 0.94 -5.59
N GLU A 345 7.61 0.07 -6.61
CA GLU A 345 7.88 -1.36 -6.46
C GLU A 345 9.31 -1.59 -5.93
N GLU A 346 10.29 -0.85 -6.45
CA GLU A 346 11.67 -0.90 -5.98
C GLU A 346 11.80 -0.40 -4.54
N THR A 347 11.15 0.71 -4.20
CA THR A 347 11.17 1.31 -2.85
C THR A 347 10.53 0.38 -1.82
N LEU A 348 9.39 -0.22 -2.15
CA LEU A 348 8.77 -1.24 -1.30
C LEU A 348 9.69 -2.45 -1.10
N THR A 349 10.36 -2.90 -2.16
CA THR A 349 11.34 -3.99 -2.06
C THR A 349 12.48 -3.62 -1.12
N MET A 350 13.05 -2.42 -1.27
CA MET A 350 14.13 -1.91 -0.40
C MET A 350 13.68 -1.78 1.06
N LEU A 351 12.46 -1.27 1.31
CA LEU A 351 11.89 -1.16 2.65
C LEU A 351 11.74 -2.53 3.31
N MET A 352 11.25 -3.53 2.56
CA MET A 352 11.12 -4.91 3.05
C MET A 352 12.48 -5.54 3.38
N GLU A 353 13.47 -5.34 2.52
CA GLU A 353 14.86 -5.77 2.77
C GLU A 353 15.40 -5.14 4.05
N THR A 354 15.17 -3.84 4.24
CA THR A 354 15.62 -3.09 5.42
C THR A 354 14.96 -3.62 6.69
N LEU A 355 13.63 -3.75 6.71
CA LEU A 355 12.88 -4.27 7.85
C LEU A 355 13.32 -5.69 8.23
N ARG A 356 13.65 -6.52 7.23
CA ARG A 356 14.18 -7.86 7.46
C ARG A 356 15.61 -7.83 8.00
N GLY A 357 16.46 -6.95 7.48
CA GLY A 357 17.82 -6.77 7.98
C GLY A 357 17.83 -6.35 9.45
N LEU A 358 16.94 -5.43 9.82
CA LEU A 358 16.71 -5.03 11.21
C LEU A 358 16.23 -6.19 12.09
N ARG A 359 15.30 -7.02 11.59
CA ARG A 359 14.80 -8.20 12.33
C ARG A 359 15.85 -9.30 12.50
N THR A 360 16.79 -9.42 11.56
CA THR A 360 17.78 -10.52 11.53
C THR A 360 19.18 -10.10 11.98
N GLY A 361 19.39 -8.82 12.32
CA GLY A 361 20.69 -8.26 12.69
C GLY A 361 21.72 -8.23 11.56
N ARG A 362 21.30 -8.46 10.31
CA ARG A 362 22.16 -8.48 9.12
C ARG A 362 21.56 -7.62 8.02
N MET A 363 22.10 -6.40 7.85
CA MET A 363 21.77 -5.55 6.70
C MET A 363 22.29 -6.21 5.41
N PRO A 364 21.46 -6.47 4.39
CA PRO A 364 21.94 -6.99 3.12
C PRO A 364 22.84 -5.97 2.39
N ALA A 365 23.92 -6.45 1.76
CA ALA A 365 24.89 -5.62 1.05
C ALA A 365 24.30 -4.83 -0.14
N SER A 366 23.15 -5.28 -0.67
CA SER A 366 22.36 -4.56 -1.67
C SER A 366 21.91 -3.18 -1.19
N ILE A 367 21.59 -3.01 0.10
CA ILE A 367 21.24 -1.71 0.68
C ILE A 367 22.49 -0.83 0.76
N VAL A 368 23.65 -1.40 1.10
CA VAL A 368 24.92 -0.65 1.16
C VAL A 368 25.36 -0.15 -0.23
N GLN A 369 25.08 -0.92 -1.29
CA GLN A 369 25.39 -0.52 -2.67
C GLN A 369 24.30 0.32 -3.35
N LYS A 370 22.99 0.07 -3.12
CA LYS A 370 21.90 0.84 -3.76
C LYS A 370 21.51 2.13 -3.04
N THR A 371 21.96 2.35 -1.80
CA THR A 371 21.88 3.69 -1.19
C THR A 371 22.77 4.68 -1.98
N THR A 372 23.70 4.16 -2.78
CA THR A 372 24.37 4.88 -3.86
C THR A 372 23.67 4.56 -5.20
N VAL A 373 22.90 5.52 -5.72
CA VAL A 373 22.37 5.61 -7.11
C VAL A 373 21.05 4.86 -7.40
N THR A 374 19.93 5.57 -7.28
CA THR A 374 19.17 6.19 -8.40
C THR A 374 18.07 7.11 -7.85
N VAL A 375 18.38 8.39 -7.63
CA VAL A 375 17.38 9.46 -7.46
C VAL A 375 17.56 10.38 -8.64
N PHE A 376 16.83 10.08 -9.73
CA PHE A 376 16.87 10.78 -11.00
C PHE A 376 18.29 10.80 -11.64
N ALA A 377 18.37 10.80 -12.97
CA ALA A 377 19.53 11.45 -13.56
C ALA A 377 19.36 12.93 -13.22
N ALA A 378 19.88 13.33 -12.06
CA ALA A 378 20.09 14.72 -11.74
C ALA A 378 20.92 15.30 -12.90
N PRO A 379 20.67 16.54 -13.32
CA PRO A 379 21.62 17.23 -14.20
C PRO A 379 23.01 17.07 -13.60
N GLU A 380 24.03 16.85 -14.43
CA GLU A 380 25.41 16.81 -13.96
C GLU A 380 25.62 18.01 -13.04
N LEU A 381 25.86 17.74 -11.75
CA LEU A 381 26.07 18.77 -10.76
C LEU A 381 27.21 19.63 -11.28
N SER A 382 26.96 20.93 -11.42
CA SER A 382 28.00 21.90 -11.72
C SER A 382 29.16 21.73 -10.73
N GLU A 383 30.38 22.09 -11.15
CA GLU A 383 31.55 22.00 -10.25
C GLU A 383 31.31 22.68 -8.90
N THR A 384 30.51 23.76 -8.91
CA THR A 384 30.05 24.48 -7.71
C THR A 384 29.12 23.66 -6.83
N GLU A 385 28.13 22.95 -7.39
CA GLU A 385 27.19 22.13 -6.62
C GLU A 385 27.89 20.89 -6.02
N ARG A 386 28.84 20.31 -6.75
CA ARG A 386 29.68 19.22 -6.23
C ARG A 386 30.58 19.70 -5.09
N ALA A 387 31.22 20.85 -5.26
CA ALA A 387 32.04 21.50 -4.25
C ALA A 387 31.25 21.81 -2.96
N ILE A 388 29.99 22.24 -3.09
CA ILE A 388 29.07 22.47 -1.99
C ILE A 388 28.73 21.17 -1.27
N ALA A 389 28.35 20.12 -2.01
CA ALA A 389 27.95 18.83 -1.43
C ALA A 389 29.09 18.17 -0.64
N GLU A 390 30.31 18.17 -1.21
CA GLU A 390 31.51 17.62 -0.55
C GLU A 390 31.83 18.37 0.75
N ARG A 391 31.77 19.71 0.73
CA ARG A 391 32.02 20.54 1.92
C ARG A 391 30.95 20.39 2.99
N LEU A 392 29.68 20.25 2.59
CA LEU A 392 28.56 20.09 3.51
C LEU A 392 28.64 18.74 4.24
N ALA A 393 28.97 17.67 3.52
CA ALA A 393 29.21 16.36 4.11
C ALA A 393 30.42 16.38 5.08
N ALA A 394 31.52 17.02 4.68
CA ALA A 394 32.69 17.16 5.55
C ALA A 394 32.38 18.00 6.81
N ALA A 395 31.57 19.06 6.69
CA ALA A 395 31.14 19.87 7.83
C ALA A 395 30.29 19.06 8.82
N GLU A 396 29.35 18.24 8.33
CA GLU A 396 28.52 17.38 9.18
C GLU A 396 29.37 16.32 9.90
N GLU A 397 30.35 15.72 9.22
CA GLU A 397 31.26 14.76 9.82
C GLU A 397 32.15 15.41 10.89
N ALA A 398 32.64 16.62 10.64
CA ALA A 398 33.39 17.39 11.64
C ALA A 398 32.53 17.72 12.87
N VAL A 399 31.23 18.02 12.69
CA VAL A 399 30.28 18.19 13.81
C VAL A 399 30.16 16.89 14.61
N LYS A 400 29.92 15.75 13.95
CA LYS A 400 29.77 14.44 14.62
C LYS A 400 31.03 14.04 15.38
N ALA A 401 32.19 14.36 14.84
CA ALA A 401 33.48 14.09 15.47
C ALA A 401 33.90 15.14 16.51
N GLY A 402 33.04 16.11 16.85
CA GLY A 402 33.32 17.15 17.84
C GLY A 402 34.37 18.18 17.41
N ARG A 403 34.80 18.19 16.14
CA ARG A 403 35.78 19.14 15.59
C ARG A 403 35.08 20.43 15.16
N TYR A 404 34.54 21.15 16.14
CA TYR A 404 33.62 22.27 15.90
C TYR A 404 34.23 23.45 15.12
N ARG A 405 35.52 23.74 15.31
CA ARG A 405 36.19 24.81 14.56
C ARG A 405 36.36 24.48 13.07
N GLU A 406 36.64 23.21 12.77
CA GLU A 406 36.71 22.71 11.40
C GLU A 406 35.32 22.71 10.75
N ALA A 407 34.29 22.28 11.49
CA ALA A 407 32.90 22.33 11.04
C ALA A 407 32.44 23.76 10.67
N VAL A 408 32.78 24.77 11.49
CA VAL A 408 32.48 26.18 11.18
C VAL A 408 33.16 26.64 9.89
N ASN A 409 34.43 26.32 9.70
CA ASN A 409 35.16 26.72 8.49
C ASN A 409 34.60 26.05 7.22
N LEU A 410 34.29 24.75 7.30
CA LEU A 410 33.69 24.03 6.16
C LEU A 410 32.29 24.56 5.86
N ALA A 411 31.48 24.81 6.89
CA ALA A 411 30.15 25.36 6.73
C ALA A 411 30.15 26.83 6.25
N SER A 412 31.12 27.65 6.63
CA SER A 412 31.24 29.02 6.12
C SER A 412 31.51 29.04 4.62
N THR A 413 32.37 28.14 4.13
CA THR A 413 32.63 28.03 2.67
C THR A 413 31.38 27.59 1.89
N VAL A 414 30.52 26.75 2.48
CA VAL A 414 29.23 26.38 1.85
C VAL A 414 28.33 27.60 1.71
N VAL A 415 28.23 28.41 2.77
CA VAL A 415 27.39 29.61 2.82
C VAL A 415 27.94 30.72 1.93
N GLU A 416 29.25 30.81 1.75
CA GLU A 416 29.90 31.72 0.80
C GLU A 416 29.60 31.34 -0.66
N LEU A 417 29.55 30.04 -0.96
CA LEU A 417 29.24 29.53 -2.29
C LEU A 417 27.74 29.67 -2.63
N ASP A 418 26.86 29.35 -1.68
CA ASP A 418 25.42 29.56 -1.82
C ASP A 418 24.77 29.89 -0.45
N PRO A 419 24.45 31.18 -0.21
CA PRO A 419 23.81 31.62 1.03
C PRO A 419 22.40 31.08 1.26
N SER A 420 21.75 30.50 0.24
CA SER A 420 20.38 29.98 0.33
C SER A 420 20.30 28.58 0.94
N ILE A 421 21.44 27.92 1.16
CA ILE A 421 21.51 26.56 1.69
C ILE A 421 21.38 26.59 3.21
N ALA A 422 20.18 26.28 3.71
CA ALA A 422 19.89 26.25 5.15
C ALA A 422 20.84 25.32 5.93
N ALA A 423 21.21 24.16 5.36
CA ALA A 423 22.07 23.18 6.03
C ALA A 423 23.51 23.69 6.29
N GLY A 424 24.05 24.57 5.43
CA GLY A 424 25.33 25.24 5.70
C GLY A 424 25.25 26.13 6.94
N TRP A 425 24.20 26.94 7.04
CA TRP A 425 23.92 27.76 8.22
C TRP A 425 23.66 26.92 9.48
N GLN A 426 22.97 25.78 9.38
CA GLN A 426 22.72 24.87 10.51
C GLN A 426 24.03 24.27 11.04
N ASN A 427 24.88 23.71 10.17
CA ASN A 427 26.18 23.13 10.56
C ASN A 427 27.10 24.19 11.18
N MET A 428 27.08 25.41 10.65
CA MET A 428 27.80 26.54 11.25
C MET A 428 27.23 26.91 12.63
N GLY A 429 25.91 26.90 12.79
CA GLY A 429 25.22 27.13 14.07
C GLY A 429 25.55 26.07 15.12
N ILE A 430 25.61 24.79 14.74
CA ILE A 430 26.02 23.69 15.61
C ILE A 430 27.50 23.82 16.00
N GLY A 431 28.37 24.12 15.03
CA GLY A 431 29.79 24.35 15.28
C GLY A 431 30.02 25.49 16.28
N TYR A 432 29.36 26.64 16.11
CA TYR A 432 29.47 27.74 17.08
C TYR A 432 28.87 27.39 18.45
N LEU A 433 27.82 26.57 18.50
CA LEU A 433 27.25 26.11 19.77
C LEU A 433 28.25 25.21 20.52
N GLY A 434 28.90 24.28 19.82
CA GLY A 434 29.94 23.42 20.38
C GLY A 434 31.21 24.18 20.80
N LEU A 435 31.44 25.38 20.26
CA LEU A 435 32.47 26.33 20.70
C LEU A 435 31.99 27.31 21.79
N GLU A 436 30.78 27.12 22.32
CA GLU A 436 30.12 27.99 23.31
C GLU A 436 29.98 29.46 22.85
N ASN A 437 30.06 29.72 21.53
CA ASN A 437 29.83 31.03 20.95
C ASN A 437 28.35 31.20 20.61
N TYR A 438 27.54 31.40 21.66
CA TYR A 438 26.08 31.46 21.56
C TYR A 438 25.57 32.57 20.63
N LYS A 439 26.26 33.72 20.58
CA LYS A 439 25.90 34.84 19.68
C LYS A 439 26.01 34.45 18.21
N SER A 440 27.15 33.87 17.82
CA SER A 440 27.40 33.48 16.43
C SER A 440 26.55 32.27 16.04
N SER A 441 26.29 31.37 17.00
CA SER A 441 25.35 30.27 16.84
C SER A 441 23.93 30.78 16.56
N LEU A 442 23.42 31.73 17.35
CA LEU A 442 22.10 32.33 17.13
C LEU A 442 21.99 33.03 15.77
N TYR A 443 23.04 33.74 15.35
CA TYR A 443 23.07 34.36 14.03
C TYR A 443 22.89 33.31 12.92
N ALA A 444 23.68 32.23 12.98
CA ALA A 444 23.63 31.16 11.99
C ALA A 444 22.29 30.41 12.00
N TRP A 445 21.72 30.11 13.17
CA TRP A 445 20.41 29.47 13.28
C TRP A 445 19.25 30.34 12.79
N ASN A 446 19.30 31.65 13.00
CA ASN A 446 18.30 32.56 12.43
C ASN A 446 18.40 32.60 10.89
N LYS A 447 19.62 32.59 10.32
CA LYS A 447 19.81 32.48 8.88
C LYS A 447 19.34 31.13 8.31
N ALA A 448 19.60 30.04 9.02
CA ALA A 448 19.03 28.74 8.68
C ALA A 448 17.50 28.76 8.65
N TYR A 449 16.86 29.43 9.63
CA TYR A 449 15.41 29.58 9.69
C TYR A 449 14.85 30.38 8.50
N GLU A 450 15.52 31.46 8.10
CA GLU A 450 15.14 32.25 6.93
C GLU A 450 15.18 31.43 5.63
N CYS A 451 16.21 30.59 5.48
CA CYS A 451 16.46 29.81 4.26
C CYS A 451 15.65 28.49 4.17
N GLU A 452 15.19 27.94 5.31
CA GLU A 452 14.49 26.64 5.34
C GLU A 452 13.11 26.71 4.67
N LYS A 453 12.79 25.76 3.79
CA LYS A 453 11.50 25.73 3.06
C LYS A 453 10.50 24.78 3.70
N SER A 454 10.96 23.76 4.43
CA SER A 454 10.11 22.77 5.08
C SER A 454 9.47 23.33 6.37
N PRO A 455 8.12 23.33 6.48
CA PRO A 455 7.45 23.79 7.69
C PRO A 455 7.84 23.00 8.96
N ALA A 456 8.08 21.69 8.82
CA ALA A 456 8.48 20.84 9.94
C ALA A 456 9.89 21.16 10.44
N LEU A 457 10.85 21.37 9.54
CA LEU A 457 12.22 21.74 9.90
C LEU A 457 12.30 23.17 10.45
N LYS A 458 11.50 24.10 9.91
CA LYS A 458 11.37 25.46 10.47
C LYS A 458 10.95 25.46 11.94
N GLU A 459 9.97 24.63 12.31
CA GLU A 459 9.52 24.57 13.70
C GLU A 459 10.59 23.95 14.61
N ALA A 460 11.34 22.96 14.13
CA ALA A 460 12.50 22.41 14.85
C ALA A 460 13.60 23.47 15.06
N ILE A 461 13.99 24.21 14.01
CA ILE A 461 14.98 25.30 14.08
C ILE A 461 14.54 26.38 15.07
N LYS A 462 13.25 26.75 15.07
CA LYS A 462 12.69 27.71 16.03
C LYS A 462 12.82 27.23 17.48
N GLY A 463 12.66 25.93 17.71
CA GLY A 463 12.94 25.28 18.99
C GLY A 463 14.41 25.43 19.41
N TYR A 464 15.35 25.16 18.49
CA TYR A 464 16.78 25.34 18.72
C TYR A 464 17.13 26.79 19.04
N ILE A 465 16.68 27.77 18.25
CA ILE A 465 16.90 29.20 18.51
C ILE A 465 16.45 29.56 19.92
N LYS A 466 15.23 29.15 20.33
CA LYS A 466 14.71 29.43 21.67
C LYS A 466 15.57 28.82 22.78
N SER A 467 16.10 27.61 22.58
CA SER A 467 16.98 26.96 23.54
C SER A 467 18.32 27.69 23.67
N ILE A 468 18.92 28.09 22.55
CA ILE A 468 20.22 28.78 22.52
C ILE A 468 20.09 30.21 23.07
N SER A 469 18.98 30.91 22.83
CA SER A 469 18.71 32.22 23.45
C SER A 469 18.63 32.14 24.96
N ARG A 470 18.07 31.05 25.51
CA ARG A 470 18.10 30.82 26.97
C ARG A 470 19.53 30.57 27.47
N LEU A 471 20.32 29.80 26.73
CA LEU A 471 21.72 29.53 27.06
C LEU A 471 22.59 30.80 27.01
N GLU A 472 22.37 31.69 26.03
CA GLU A 472 23.05 33.00 25.97
C GLU A 472 22.66 33.88 27.16
N GLN A 473 21.37 33.91 27.52
CA GLN A 473 20.86 34.67 28.66
C GLN A 473 21.37 34.12 30.00
N SER A 474 21.49 32.79 30.14
CA SER A 474 22.10 32.17 31.33
C SER A 474 23.63 32.33 31.35
N GLY A 475 24.27 32.31 30.19
CA GLY A 475 25.72 32.52 30.04
C GLY A 475 26.16 33.94 30.41
N ARG A 476 25.27 34.95 30.28
CA ARG A 476 25.51 36.31 30.80
C ARG A 476 25.62 36.38 32.34
N ALA A 477 25.17 35.37 33.08
CA ALA A 477 25.34 35.30 34.54
C ALA A 477 26.72 34.75 34.97
N ALA A 478 27.45 34.09 34.07
CA ALA A 478 28.82 33.67 34.31
C ALA A 478 29.77 34.72 33.70
N LYS A 479 30.45 35.50 34.56
CA LYS A 479 31.51 36.41 34.11
C LYS A 479 32.59 35.61 33.34
N PRO A 480 33.18 36.18 32.28
CA PRO A 480 34.27 35.52 31.55
C PRO A 480 35.46 35.31 32.49
N GLN A 481 35.85 34.07 32.73
CA GLN A 481 37.19 33.77 33.22
C GLN A 481 38.16 33.87 32.02
N GLU A 482 39.09 34.81 32.09
CA GLU A 482 40.26 34.83 31.23
C GLU A 482 41.03 33.52 31.41
N ARG A 483 41.20 32.75 30.32
CA ARG A 483 42.08 31.58 30.32
C ARG A 483 43.54 32.05 30.34
N PRO A 484 44.38 31.58 31.27
CA PRO A 484 45.81 31.83 31.20
C PRO A 484 46.41 31.12 29.98
N ALA A 485 47.41 31.77 29.39
CA ALA A 485 48.17 31.27 28.26
C ALA A 485 49.02 30.03 28.62
N ALA A 486 49.04 29.08 27.67
CA ALA A 486 50.12 28.15 27.34
C ALA A 486 50.78 27.27 28.44
N ALA A 487 50.48 25.96 28.41
CA ALA A 487 51.38 24.82 28.75
C ALA A 487 50.60 23.52 28.48
N ARG A 488 51.11 22.37 28.02
CA ARG A 488 52.37 21.83 27.51
C ARG A 488 51.95 20.59 26.66
N ARG A 489 52.80 20.12 25.74
CA ARG A 489 52.53 18.94 24.91
C ARG A 489 52.21 17.69 25.76
N PRO A 490 51.30 16.80 25.33
CA PRO A 490 51.04 15.53 26.02
C PRO A 490 52.32 14.70 26.09
N SER A 491 52.69 14.25 27.29
CA SER A 491 53.90 13.47 27.57
C SER A 491 53.76 11.96 27.32
N LEU A 492 52.59 11.50 26.88
CA LEU A 492 52.29 10.10 26.58
C LEU A 492 51.77 9.97 25.15
N SER A 493 52.22 8.93 24.44
CA SER A 493 51.69 8.57 23.12
C SER A 493 50.27 8.04 23.22
N ARG A 494 49.53 8.08 22.10
CA ARG A 494 48.12 7.63 22.05
C ARG A 494 47.96 6.16 22.47
N ALA A 495 48.92 5.30 22.10
CA ALA A 495 48.91 3.89 22.51
C ALA A 495 49.12 3.71 24.03
N GLU A 496 49.94 4.55 24.66
CA GLU A 496 50.13 4.53 26.12
C GLU A 496 48.89 5.02 26.87
N ILE A 497 48.16 5.99 26.31
CA ILE A 497 46.87 6.45 26.84
C ILE A 497 45.84 5.31 26.80
N ASP A 498 45.74 4.60 25.68
CA ASP A 498 44.79 3.48 25.52
C ASP A 498 45.14 2.32 26.48
N MET A 499 46.43 1.98 26.63
CA MET A 499 46.86 0.96 27.61
C MET A 499 46.54 1.35 29.06
N LEU A 500 46.65 2.64 29.41
CA LEU A 500 46.30 3.13 30.75
C LEU A 500 44.79 3.15 30.98
N LEU A 501 43.98 3.43 29.96
CA LEU A 501 42.52 3.32 30.02
C LEU A 501 42.10 1.87 30.26
N ASP A 502 42.65 0.92 29.49
CA ASP A 502 42.36 -0.51 29.65
C ASP A 502 42.80 -1.04 31.02
N ALA A 503 43.98 -0.62 31.50
CA ALA A 503 44.45 -0.95 32.84
C ALA A 503 43.53 -0.39 33.94
N GLY A 504 43.08 0.87 33.80
CA GLY A 504 42.15 1.51 34.74
C GLY A 504 40.80 0.79 34.81
N VAL A 505 40.27 0.36 33.66
CA VAL A 505 39.04 -0.44 33.58
C VAL A 505 39.24 -1.81 34.22
N ASN A 506 40.37 -2.48 33.98
CA ASN A 506 40.66 -3.76 34.60
C ASN A 506 40.79 -3.66 36.12
N TYR A 507 41.47 -2.65 36.66
CA TYR A 507 41.52 -2.41 38.11
C TYR A 507 40.15 -2.12 38.70
N TYR A 508 39.30 -1.38 37.98
CA TYR A 508 37.92 -1.12 38.38
C TYR A 508 37.09 -2.41 38.45
N VAL A 509 37.21 -3.30 37.47
CA VAL A 509 36.55 -4.64 37.48
C VAL A 509 37.03 -5.49 38.64
N LEU A 510 38.33 -5.42 38.98
CA LEU A 510 38.92 -6.11 40.12
C LEU A 510 38.59 -5.45 41.48
N LYS A 511 37.76 -4.40 41.50
CA LYS A 511 37.38 -3.60 42.69
C LYS A 511 38.56 -2.92 43.40
N ASP A 512 39.67 -2.72 42.70
CA ASP A 512 40.82 -1.97 43.20
C ASP A 512 40.69 -0.50 42.81
N ALA A 513 39.87 0.23 43.58
CA ALA A 513 39.53 1.62 43.31
C ALA A 513 40.74 2.57 43.37
N ALA A 514 41.76 2.24 44.17
CA ALA A 514 42.95 3.07 44.32
C ALA A 514 43.80 3.06 43.04
N ASN A 515 44.05 1.87 42.48
CA ASN A 515 44.82 1.72 41.25
C ASN A 515 44.03 2.15 40.00
N ALA A 516 42.71 1.92 39.98
CA ALA A 516 41.84 2.42 38.92
C ALA A 516 41.88 3.96 38.83
N ARG A 517 41.77 4.65 39.97
CA ARG A 517 41.84 6.12 40.04
C ARG A 517 43.18 6.64 39.56
N ALA A 518 44.28 6.04 40.03
CA ALA A 518 45.64 6.43 39.65
C ALA A 518 45.89 6.27 38.13
N ALA A 519 45.31 5.26 37.49
CA ALA A 519 45.42 5.06 36.04
C ALA A 519 44.66 6.15 35.27
N PHE A 520 43.42 6.47 35.65
CA PHE A 520 42.63 7.51 34.98
C PHE A 520 43.18 8.92 35.23
N GLU A 521 43.72 9.22 36.42
CA GLU A 521 44.38 10.51 36.69
C GLU A 521 45.65 10.69 35.85
N LYS A 522 46.42 9.62 35.60
CA LYS A 522 47.57 9.67 34.68
C LYS A 522 47.16 9.94 33.25
N VAL A 523 46.02 9.39 32.79
CA VAL A 523 45.46 9.71 31.48
C VAL A 523 45.11 11.20 31.40
N LEU A 524 44.46 11.76 32.43
CA LEU A 524 44.10 13.18 32.46
C LEU A 524 45.28 14.14 32.64
N GLN A 525 46.40 13.69 33.20
CA GLN A 525 47.64 14.47 33.21
C GLN A 525 48.23 14.63 31.81
N ALA A 526 48.05 13.64 30.93
CA ALA A 526 48.53 13.68 29.55
C ALA A 526 47.49 14.26 28.57
N ASP A 527 46.22 13.91 28.74
CA ASP A 527 45.07 14.36 27.94
C ASP A 527 43.96 14.87 28.87
N PRO A 528 44.01 16.16 29.28
CA PRO A 528 43.06 16.73 30.25
C PRO A 528 41.60 16.68 29.82
N ASP A 529 41.33 16.57 28.52
CA ASP A 529 39.98 16.57 27.94
C ASP A 529 39.48 15.14 27.62
N ASN A 530 40.19 14.09 28.09
CA ASN A 530 39.81 12.70 27.82
C ASN A 530 38.46 12.34 28.46
N VAL A 531 37.43 12.22 27.63
CA VAL A 531 36.04 12.02 28.04
C VAL A 531 35.84 10.70 28.80
N GLU A 532 36.59 9.66 28.46
CA GLU A 532 36.46 8.33 29.09
C GLU A 532 37.02 8.33 30.51
N ALA A 533 38.22 8.86 30.70
CA ALA A 533 38.85 8.99 32.02
C ALA A 533 38.05 9.93 32.95
N LEU A 534 37.50 11.04 32.44
CA LEU A 534 36.63 11.94 33.21
C LEU A 534 35.35 11.27 33.69
N LYS A 535 34.70 10.46 32.83
CA LYS A 535 33.51 9.70 33.20
C LYS A 535 33.82 8.61 34.23
N ALA A 536 34.94 7.90 34.06
CA ALA A 536 35.35 6.83 34.96
C ALA A 536 35.69 7.36 36.36
N LEU A 537 36.40 8.50 36.47
CA LEU A 537 36.67 9.15 37.75
C LEU A 537 35.40 9.68 38.43
N ARG A 538 34.47 10.27 37.66
CA ARG A 538 33.19 10.71 38.23
C ARG A 538 32.45 9.54 38.89
N ARG A 539 32.41 8.39 38.22
CA ARG A 539 31.77 7.17 38.74
C ARG A 539 32.46 6.61 39.99
N LEU A 540 33.80 6.58 39.99
CA LEU A 540 34.60 6.21 41.17
C LEU A 540 34.36 7.15 42.37
N ASN A 541 34.12 8.43 42.13
CA ASN A 541 33.82 9.41 43.18
C ASN A 541 32.39 9.24 43.72
N GLU A 542 31.41 9.01 42.83
CA GLU A 542 30.01 8.75 43.19
C GLU A 542 29.85 7.48 44.03
N GLU A 543 30.63 6.43 43.75
CA GLU A 543 30.64 5.18 44.54
C GLU A 543 31.23 5.34 45.95
N ARG A 544 31.99 6.42 46.18
CA ARG A 544 32.69 6.65 47.45
C ARG A 544 31.98 7.63 48.40
N GLY A 545 30.93 8.29 47.93
CA GLY A 545 30.07 9.16 48.75
C GLY A 545 30.85 10.24 49.53
N GLU A 546 31.42 11.21 48.80
CA GLU A 546 31.76 12.54 49.32
C GLU A 546 30.97 13.62 48.58
#